data_AF-A0AAE1MRV7-F1
#
_entry.id   AF-A0AAE1MRV7-F1
#
_cell.length_a   1.000
_cell.length_b   1.000
_cell.length_c   1.000
_cell.angle_alpha   90.00
_cell.angle_beta   90.00
_cell.angle_gamma   90.00
#
_symmetry.space_group_name_H-M   'P 1'
#
loop_
_entity.id
_entity.type
_entity.pdbx_description
1 polymer ?
#
loop_
_entity_poly.entity_id
_entity_poly.type
_entity_poly.pdbx_seq_one_letter_code
_entity_poly.pdbx_strand_id
1 'polypeptide(L)'
;MADYHFVYKDVEGASTQWDDIQRKLGKPPAFKPPSFTPAPDEDSVPKDKAWIDDKTEQELEDLEDDLNDDRFLEEYRKKRLAEMREEAKVLRFGSIIPISGSDFVREVSQAPPDAWVVVHLYKEGIPECGLLMQSLEELATIYPATKFVKIISTECIPNYPDRNLPTLLVYNNGAVKANYVGMHTFGRRCTPEGVALILCQSDPVLNDGQSRDEESRKAVIDGVRKRFIEKVVTEHEEDDNGSSSD
;
A
#
# COMPACT_ATOMS: atom_id res chain seq x y z
N MET A 1 12.39 -7.01 -38.75
CA MET A 1 12.45 -7.86 -37.56
C MET A 1 13.64 -7.37 -36.75
N ALA A 2 13.40 -6.75 -35.60
CA ALA A 2 14.47 -6.26 -34.74
C ALA A 2 15.04 -7.44 -33.95
N ASP A 3 16.31 -7.76 -34.20
CA ASP A 3 17.03 -8.86 -33.58
C ASP A 3 17.56 -8.37 -32.23
N TYR A 4 16.91 -8.77 -31.13
CA TYR A 4 17.33 -8.39 -29.77
C TYR A 4 18.37 -9.40 -29.27
N HIS A 5 19.63 -8.96 -29.21
CA HIS A 5 20.72 -9.76 -28.66
C HIS A 5 20.80 -9.55 -27.14
N PHE A 6 20.35 -10.54 -26.37
CA PHE A 6 20.52 -10.58 -24.91
C PHE A 6 21.93 -11.08 -24.57
N VAL A 7 22.72 -10.27 -23.86
CA VAL A 7 24.02 -10.67 -23.31
C VAL A 7 23.83 -10.92 -21.81
N TYR A 8 23.81 -12.19 -21.41
CA TYR A 8 23.83 -12.60 -20.01
C TYR A 8 25.28 -12.69 -19.51
N LYS A 9 25.55 -12.20 -18.29
CA LYS A 9 26.79 -12.44 -17.53
C LYS A 9 26.46 -13.40 -16.40
N ASP A 10 27.22 -14.50 -16.31
CA ASP A 10 27.07 -15.49 -15.26
C ASP A 10 27.75 -15.05 -13.96
N VAL A 11 27.28 -15.63 -12.86
CA VAL A 11 27.65 -15.30 -11.46
C VAL A 11 29.11 -15.67 -11.12
N GLU A 12 29.80 -16.41 -12.00
CA GLU A 12 31.16 -16.92 -11.78
C GLU A 12 32.27 -16.13 -12.50
N GLY A 13 31.96 -14.98 -13.12
CA GLY A 13 33.00 -14.03 -13.54
C GLY A 13 33.86 -14.47 -14.74
N ALA A 14 33.39 -15.39 -15.58
CA ALA A 14 34.03 -15.65 -16.87
C ALA A 14 33.86 -14.43 -17.80
N SER A 15 34.95 -13.95 -18.39
CA SER A 15 34.95 -12.77 -19.26
C SER A 15 34.11 -13.02 -20.51
N THR A 16 33.20 -12.10 -20.80
CA THR A 16 32.32 -12.19 -21.96
C THR A 16 33.03 -11.76 -23.23
N GLN A 17 32.51 -12.15 -24.40
CA GLN A 17 32.99 -11.67 -25.70
C GLN A 17 33.01 -10.13 -25.79
N TRP A 18 32.17 -9.45 -25.02
CA TRP A 18 32.17 -8.00 -24.87
C TRP A 18 33.44 -7.45 -24.19
N ASP A 19 33.99 -8.16 -23.21
CA ASP A 19 35.21 -7.77 -22.51
C ASP A 19 36.45 -7.91 -23.44
N ASP A 20 36.43 -8.85 -24.38
CA ASP A 20 37.47 -9.02 -25.40
C ASP A 20 37.42 -7.93 -26.49
N ILE A 21 36.22 -7.52 -26.90
CA ILE A 21 36.03 -6.42 -27.84
C ILE A 21 36.53 -5.10 -27.25
N GLN A 22 36.27 -4.85 -25.95
CA GLN A 22 36.75 -3.65 -25.26
C GLN A 22 38.27 -3.62 -25.07
N ARG A 23 38.92 -4.78 -24.83
CA ARG A 23 40.38 -4.93 -24.84
C ARG A 23 40.98 -4.64 -26.22
N LYS A 24 40.34 -5.11 -27.30
CA LYS A 24 40.77 -4.85 -28.69
C LYS A 24 40.64 -3.38 -29.10
N LEU A 25 39.72 -2.63 -28.48
CA LEU A 25 39.52 -1.18 -28.65
C LEU A 25 40.39 -0.32 -27.72
N GLY A 26 41.32 -0.91 -26.96
CA GLY A 26 42.34 -0.19 -26.18
C GLY A 26 41.83 0.48 -24.90
N LYS A 27 40.65 0.11 -24.39
CA LYS A 27 40.15 0.63 -23.11
C LYS A 27 40.76 -0.17 -21.95
N PRO A 28 41.36 0.48 -20.93
CA PRO A 28 41.89 -0.22 -19.77
C PRO A 28 40.76 -0.89 -18.99
N PRO A 29 41.02 -2.03 -18.32
CA PRO A 29 40.02 -2.70 -17.51
C PRO A 29 39.53 -1.76 -16.40
N ALA A 30 38.23 -1.81 -16.12
CA ALA A 30 37.62 -1.00 -15.06
C ALA A 30 38.33 -1.28 -13.72
N PHE A 31 38.89 -0.23 -13.12
CA PHE A 31 39.43 -0.28 -11.76
C PHE A 31 38.33 -0.72 -10.80
N LYS A 32 38.46 -1.91 -10.24
CA LYS A 32 37.65 -2.34 -9.11
C LYS A 32 38.49 -2.08 -7.87
N PRO A 33 38.12 -1.11 -7.00
CA PRO A 33 38.77 -1.01 -5.70
C PRO A 33 38.59 -2.37 -4.98
N PRO A 34 39.54 -2.77 -4.13
CA PRO A 34 39.36 -3.93 -3.28
C PRO A 34 38.03 -3.77 -2.53
N SER A 35 37.27 -4.86 -2.44
CA SER A 35 36.08 -4.90 -1.58
C SER A 35 36.49 -4.42 -0.20
N PHE A 36 35.73 -3.46 0.35
CA PHE A 36 35.96 -2.96 1.70
C PHE A 36 35.98 -4.15 2.67
N THR A 37 37.17 -4.47 3.18
CA THR A 37 37.35 -5.39 4.30
C THR A 37 37.50 -4.53 5.54
N PRO A 38 36.53 -4.53 6.47
CA PRO A 38 36.75 -3.89 7.77
C PRO A 38 38.00 -4.50 8.41
N ALA A 39 38.81 -3.66 9.06
CA ALA A 39 39.94 -4.15 9.83
C ALA A 39 39.41 -5.15 10.89
N PRO A 40 40.16 -6.22 11.21
CA PRO A 40 39.78 -7.10 12.30
C PRO A 40 39.85 -6.28 13.60
N ASP A 41 38.69 -5.84 14.09
CA ASP A 41 38.56 -5.31 15.45
C ASP A 41 38.78 -6.47 16.43
N GLU A 42 39.47 -6.22 17.55
CA GLU A 42 39.69 -7.25 18.59
C GLU A 42 38.36 -7.82 19.12
N ASP A 43 37.28 -7.03 19.05
CA ASP A 43 35.91 -7.43 19.39
C ASP A 43 35.23 -8.33 18.34
N SER A 44 35.80 -8.47 17.15
CA SER A 44 35.28 -9.32 16.05
C SER A 44 35.69 -10.78 16.18
N VAL A 45 36.67 -11.08 17.05
CA VAL A 45 37.21 -12.42 17.24
C VAL A 45 36.26 -13.22 18.15
N PRO A 46 35.84 -14.44 17.77
CA PRO A 46 35.04 -15.29 18.65
C PRO A 46 35.73 -15.48 20.00
N LYS A 47 35.07 -15.06 21.08
CA LYS A 47 35.57 -15.18 22.45
C LYS A 47 35.51 -16.65 22.88
N ASP A 48 36.65 -17.33 22.80
CA ASP A 48 36.79 -18.75 23.16
C ASP A 48 36.73 -18.98 24.69
N LYS A 49 36.48 -20.21 25.13
CA LYS A 49 36.39 -20.56 26.57
C LYS A 49 37.57 -20.08 27.42
N ALA A 50 38.79 -20.12 26.87
CA ALA A 50 39.99 -19.66 27.58
C ALA A 50 40.01 -18.14 27.83
N TRP A 51 39.30 -17.36 27.01
CA TRP A 51 39.12 -15.91 27.20
C TRP A 51 38.11 -15.61 28.30
N ILE A 52 37.10 -16.48 28.48
CA ILE A 52 36.07 -16.37 29.52
C ILE A 52 36.66 -16.75 30.89
N ASP A 53 37.50 -17.79 30.93
CA ASP A 53 38.12 -18.27 32.18
C ASP A 53 39.19 -17.30 32.74
N ASP A 54 39.72 -16.39 31.94
CA ASP A 54 40.72 -15.38 32.36
C ASP A 54 40.08 -14.13 32.98
N LYS A 55 38.76 -13.95 32.83
CA LYS A 55 38.05 -12.77 33.35
C LYS A 55 37.64 -12.91 34.80
N THR A 56 37.69 -11.80 35.50
CA THR A 56 37.20 -11.70 36.87
C THR A 56 35.67 -11.60 36.89
N GLU A 57 35.04 -12.07 37.97
CA GLU A 57 33.58 -12.11 38.09
C GLU A 57 32.90 -10.75 37.82
N GLN A 58 33.56 -9.67 38.20
CA GLN A 58 33.08 -8.30 37.97
C GLN A 58 33.16 -7.88 36.49
N GLU A 59 34.19 -8.33 35.75
CA GLU A 59 34.30 -8.10 34.30
C GLU A 59 33.31 -8.97 33.51
N LEU A 60 32.94 -10.14 34.05
CA LEU A 60 31.88 -10.99 33.49
C LEU A 60 30.49 -10.36 33.64
N GLU A 61 30.19 -9.73 34.78
CA GLU A 61 28.95 -8.97 35.00
C GLU A 61 28.83 -7.79 34.03
N ASP A 62 29.89 -6.97 33.88
CA ASP A 62 29.88 -5.83 32.96
C ASP A 62 29.65 -6.25 31.49
N LEU A 63 30.21 -7.39 31.06
CA LEU A 63 29.99 -7.96 29.72
C LEU A 63 28.58 -8.51 29.53
N GLU A 64 27.98 -9.07 30.58
CA GLU A 64 26.61 -9.56 30.54
C GLU A 64 25.64 -8.39 30.32
N ASP A 65 25.87 -7.26 30.99
CA ASP A 65 25.12 -6.02 30.80
C ASP A 65 25.30 -5.45 29.38
N ASP A 66 26.53 -5.33 28.88
CA ASP A 66 26.80 -4.86 27.49
C ASP A 66 26.16 -5.78 26.42
N LEU A 67 26.25 -7.10 26.59
CA LEU A 67 25.62 -8.07 25.66
C LEU A 67 24.09 -8.04 25.75
N ASN A 68 23.53 -7.80 26.93
CA ASN A 68 22.09 -7.61 27.09
C ASN A 68 21.63 -6.31 26.42
N ASP A 69 22.39 -5.22 26.54
CA ASP A 69 22.11 -3.95 25.89
C ASP A 69 22.19 -4.05 24.35
N ASP A 70 23.19 -4.76 23.81
CA ASP A 70 23.30 -4.99 22.37
C ASP A 70 22.14 -5.85 21.84
N ARG A 71 21.77 -6.93 22.53
CA ARG A 71 20.60 -7.75 22.17
C ARG A 71 19.31 -6.95 22.24
N PHE A 72 19.16 -6.12 23.27
CA PHE A 72 18.00 -5.24 23.42
C PHE A 72 17.91 -4.20 22.30
N LEU A 73 19.03 -3.56 21.93
CA LEU A 73 19.10 -2.61 20.82
C LEU A 73 18.81 -3.27 19.46
N GLU A 74 19.30 -4.48 19.23
CA GLU A 74 18.99 -5.26 18.02
C GLU A 74 17.51 -5.65 17.94
N GLU A 75 16.93 -6.13 19.04
CA GLU A 75 15.51 -6.45 19.11
C GLU A 75 14.65 -5.20 18.90
N TYR A 76 15.03 -4.07 19.49
CA TYR A 76 14.34 -2.80 19.31
C TYR A 76 14.43 -2.30 17.86
N ARG A 77 15.61 -2.35 17.22
CA ARG A 77 15.77 -2.03 15.80
C ARG A 77 14.92 -2.93 14.91
N LYS A 78 14.94 -4.24 15.18
CA LYS A 78 14.15 -5.23 14.42
C LYS A 78 12.66 -4.99 14.59
N LYS A 79 12.20 -4.67 15.80
CA LYS A 79 10.82 -4.32 16.11
C LYS A 79 10.39 -3.03 15.40
N ARG A 80 11.18 -1.95 15.50
CA ARG A 80 10.90 -0.68 14.80
C ARG A 80 10.88 -0.84 13.28
N LEU A 81 11.79 -1.63 12.72
CA LEU A 81 11.80 -1.91 11.28
C LEU A 81 10.60 -2.77 10.86
N ALA A 82 10.15 -3.69 11.70
CA ALA A 82 8.93 -4.47 11.46
C ALA A 82 7.69 -3.57 11.50
N GLU A 83 7.56 -2.69 12.50
CA GLU A 83 6.49 -1.70 12.60
C GLU A 83 6.45 -0.77 11.37
N MET A 84 7.59 -0.17 10.98
CA MET A 84 7.66 0.66 9.77
C MET A 84 7.31 -0.11 8.49
N ARG A 85 7.68 -1.39 8.38
CA ARG A 85 7.31 -2.24 7.24
C ARG A 85 5.83 -2.60 7.25
N GLU A 86 5.21 -2.75 8.41
CA GLU A 86 3.76 -2.96 8.52
C GLU A 86 3.01 -1.69 8.12
N GLU A 87 3.39 -0.52 8.63
CA GLU A 87 2.80 0.77 8.25
C GLU A 87 2.93 1.05 6.75
N ALA A 88 4.10 0.77 6.15
CA ALA A 88 4.32 0.95 4.72
C ALA A 88 3.49 -0.02 3.85
N LYS A 89 3.14 -1.21 4.36
CA LYS A 89 2.21 -2.13 3.65
C LYS A 89 0.78 -1.61 3.64
N VAL A 90 0.46 -0.70 4.54
CA VAL A 90 -0.89 -0.19 4.70
C VAL A 90 -1.10 1.07 3.83
N LEU A 91 -0.05 1.79 3.47
CA LEU A 91 -0.09 2.90 2.50
C LEU A 91 0.19 2.44 1.05
N ARG A 92 -0.45 1.37 0.60
CA ARG A 92 -0.15 0.75 -0.71
C ARG A 92 -0.83 1.40 -1.91
N PHE A 93 -1.98 2.02 -1.68
CA PHE A 93 -2.83 2.62 -2.70
C PHE A 93 -2.95 4.13 -2.45
N GLY A 94 -3.81 4.80 -3.21
CA GLY A 94 -3.92 6.27 -3.16
C GLY A 94 -4.63 6.89 -4.35
N SER A 95 -5.01 6.07 -5.34
CA SER A 95 -5.76 6.49 -6.52
C SER A 95 -6.61 5.34 -7.04
N ILE A 96 -7.58 5.67 -7.90
CA ILE A 96 -8.39 4.66 -8.59
C ILE A 96 -7.64 4.12 -9.81
N ILE A 97 -7.43 2.81 -9.87
CA ILE A 97 -6.66 2.17 -10.93
C ILE A 97 -7.62 1.63 -12.00
N PRO A 98 -7.51 2.05 -13.27
CA PRO A 98 -8.25 1.41 -14.35
C PRO A 98 -7.69 0.02 -14.62
N ILE A 99 -8.57 -0.98 -14.73
CA ILE A 99 -8.20 -2.37 -15.03
C ILE A 99 -9.02 -2.89 -16.21
N SER A 100 -8.44 -3.83 -16.95
CA SER A 100 -9.13 -4.56 -18.03
C SER A 100 -9.80 -5.83 -17.50
N GLY A 101 -10.69 -6.44 -18.30
CA GLY A 101 -11.26 -7.75 -18.00
C GLY A 101 -10.21 -8.84 -17.70
N SER A 102 -9.07 -8.85 -18.40
CA SER A 102 -7.98 -9.80 -18.15
C SER A 102 -7.25 -9.58 -16.82
N ASP A 103 -7.22 -8.35 -16.33
CA ASP A 103 -6.56 -8.01 -15.07
C ASP A 103 -7.44 -8.30 -13.85
N PHE A 104 -8.76 -8.42 -14.04
CA PHE A 104 -9.73 -8.57 -12.95
C PHE A 104 -9.36 -9.68 -11.96
N VAL A 105 -8.97 -10.86 -12.45
CA VAL A 105 -8.60 -11.98 -11.59
C VAL A 105 -7.38 -11.64 -10.73
N ARG A 106 -6.33 -11.08 -11.33
CA ARG A 106 -5.10 -10.73 -10.61
C ARG A 106 -5.33 -9.60 -9.62
N GLU A 107 -6.04 -8.56 -10.04
CA GLU A 107 -6.17 -7.31 -9.29
C GLU A 107 -7.24 -7.36 -8.21
N VAL A 108 -8.28 -8.19 -8.39
CA VAL A 108 -9.45 -8.28 -7.50
C VAL A 108 -9.52 -9.65 -6.82
N SER A 109 -9.54 -10.74 -7.60
CA SER A 109 -9.77 -12.08 -7.05
C SER A 109 -8.55 -12.65 -6.31
N GLN A 110 -7.34 -12.31 -6.76
CA GLN A 110 -6.06 -12.70 -6.17
C GLN A 110 -5.41 -11.56 -5.37
N ALA A 111 -6.19 -10.56 -4.97
CA ALA A 111 -5.70 -9.51 -4.11
C ALA A 111 -5.20 -10.08 -2.77
N PRO A 112 -4.21 -9.43 -2.12
CA PRO A 112 -3.72 -9.84 -0.81
C PRO A 112 -4.87 -9.98 0.20
N PRO A 113 -4.83 -10.97 1.10
CA PRO A 113 -5.92 -11.27 2.04
C PRO A 113 -6.21 -10.14 3.04
N ASP A 114 -5.20 -9.31 3.29
CA ASP A 114 -5.19 -8.12 4.12
C ASP A 114 -5.74 -6.87 3.41
N ALA A 115 -5.96 -6.92 2.09
CA ALA A 115 -6.41 -5.79 1.29
C ALA A 115 -7.89 -5.89 0.92
N TRP A 116 -8.62 -4.79 1.14
CA TRP A 116 -9.96 -4.59 0.60
C TRP A 116 -9.88 -4.05 -0.83
N VAL A 117 -10.71 -4.59 -1.72
CA VAL A 117 -10.78 -4.14 -3.11
C VAL A 117 -12.19 -3.65 -3.44
N VAL A 118 -12.29 -2.40 -3.83
CA VAL A 118 -13.53 -1.75 -4.24
C VAL A 118 -13.49 -1.58 -5.76
N VAL A 119 -14.40 -2.25 -6.46
CA VAL A 119 -14.47 -2.28 -7.92
C VAL A 119 -15.64 -1.44 -8.39
N HIS A 120 -15.36 -0.34 -9.09
CA HIS A 120 -16.36 0.46 -9.78
C HIS A 120 -16.57 -0.08 -11.21
N LEU A 121 -17.73 -0.67 -11.45
CA LEU A 121 -18.21 -0.98 -12.80
C LEU A 121 -18.87 0.28 -13.36
N TYR A 122 -18.35 0.77 -14.50
CA TYR A 122 -18.83 1.98 -15.13
C TYR A 122 -19.07 1.81 -16.63
N LYS A 123 -19.71 2.79 -17.25
CA LYS A 123 -19.78 2.91 -18.71
C LYS A 123 -19.71 4.38 -19.07
N GLU A 124 -18.98 4.69 -20.13
CA GLU A 124 -18.91 6.04 -20.66
C GLU A 124 -20.29 6.49 -21.19
N GLY A 125 -20.60 7.78 -21.04
CA GLY A 125 -21.89 8.35 -21.43
C GLY A 125 -23.00 8.25 -20.38
N ILE A 126 -22.79 7.54 -19.26
CA ILE A 126 -23.72 7.51 -18.12
C ILE A 126 -23.25 8.52 -17.07
N PRO A 127 -23.98 9.64 -16.85
CA PRO A 127 -23.55 10.72 -15.96
C PRO A 127 -23.43 10.26 -14.49
N GLU A 128 -24.28 9.33 -14.07
CA GLU A 128 -24.26 8.75 -12.72
C GLU A 128 -22.92 8.06 -12.42
N CYS A 129 -22.28 7.45 -13.43
CA CYS A 129 -20.95 6.87 -13.26
C CYS A 129 -19.89 7.93 -12.98
N GLY A 130 -19.97 9.10 -13.64
CA GLY A 130 -19.04 10.20 -13.41
C GLY A 130 -19.13 10.78 -12.00
N LEU A 131 -20.35 10.92 -11.48
CA LEU A 131 -20.58 11.41 -10.10
C LEU A 131 -19.98 10.48 -9.05
N LEU A 132 -20.20 9.17 -9.19
CA LEU A 132 -19.61 8.20 -8.27
C LEU A 132 -18.09 8.13 -8.40
N MET A 133 -17.56 8.27 -9.62
CA MET A 133 -16.12 8.27 -9.87
C MET A 133 -15.41 9.41 -9.13
N GLN A 134 -15.95 10.63 -9.14
CA GLN A 134 -15.39 11.77 -8.40
C GLN A 134 -15.29 11.48 -6.90
N SER A 135 -16.36 10.96 -6.31
CA SER A 135 -16.36 10.58 -4.90
C SER A 135 -15.33 9.50 -4.57
N LEU A 136 -15.19 8.48 -5.44
CA LEU A 136 -14.23 7.40 -5.24
C LEU A 136 -12.78 7.85 -5.40
N GLU A 137 -12.51 8.83 -6.28
CA GLU A 137 -11.18 9.43 -6.43
C GLU A 137 -10.76 10.13 -5.15
N GLU A 138 -11.65 10.92 -4.53
CA GLU A 138 -11.38 11.52 -3.22
C GLU A 138 -11.15 10.45 -2.15
N LEU A 139 -12.02 9.44 -2.06
CA LEU A 139 -11.89 8.37 -1.07
C LEU A 139 -10.61 7.56 -1.23
N ALA A 140 -10.15 7.33 -2.47
CA ALA A 140 -8.90 6.63 -2.72
C ALA A 140 -7.69 7.38 -2.15
N THR A 141 -7.71 8.72 -2.15
CA THR A 141 -6.64 9.52 -1.52
C THR A 141 -6.68 9.48 0.02
N ILE A 142 -7.88 9.38 0.60
CA ILE A 142 -8.09 9.38 2.06
C ILE A 142 -7.79 8.00 2.66
N TYR A 143 -8.07 6.91 1.93
CA TYR A 143 -7.96 5.53 2.41
C TYR A 143 -6.95 4.71 1.59
N PRO A 144 -5.64 4.98 1.72
CA PRO A 144 -4.59 4.34 0.93
C PRO A 144 -4.40 2.85 1.24
N ALA A 145 -5.01 2.32 2.30
CA ALA A 145 -5.03 0.88 2.57
C ALA A 145 -6.05 0.11 1.72
N THR A 146 -7.02 0.82 1.15
CA THR A 146 -8.09 0.24 0.36
C THR A 146 -7.75 0.39 -1.12
N LYS A 147 -7.86 -0.71 -1.86
CA LYS A 147 -7.60 -0.69 -3.29
C LYS A 147 -8.87 -0.30 -4.04
N PHE A 148 -8.83 0.83 -4.73
CA PHE A 148 -9.90 1.25 -5.62
C PHE A 148 -9.53 0.94 -7.07
N VAL A 149 -10.42 0.25 -7.78
CA VAL A 149 -10.25 -0.05 -9.21
C VAL A 149 -11.50 0.32 -9.99
N LYS A 150 -11.34 0.65 -11.26
CA LYS A 150 -12.45 0.87 -12.19
C LYS A 150 -12.32 -0.01 -13.43
N ILE A 151 -13.46 -0.50 -13.90
CA ILE A 151 -13.53 -1.37 -15.07
C ILE A 151 -14.79 -1.05 -15.88
N ILE A 152 -14.69 -1.15 -17.20
CA ILE A 152 -15.87 -1.04 -18.06
C ILE A 152 -16.80 -2.22 -17.74
N SER A 153 -18.06 -1.91 -17.45
CA SER A 153 -19.09 -2.86 -17.02
C SER A 153 -19.17 -4.11 -17.90
N THR A 154 -19.12 -3.94 -19.23
CA THR A 154 -19.16 -5.03 -20.21
C THR A 154 -17.87 -5.85 -20.31
N GLU A 155 -16.73 -5.30 -19.88
CA GLU A 155 -15.48 -6.07 -19.77
C GLU A 155 -15.46 -6.93 -18.51
N CYS A 156 -16.08 -6.46 -17.44
CA CYS A 156 -16.22 -7.23 -16.20
C CYS A 156 -17.30 -8.31 -16.32
N ILE A 157 -18.47 -7.95 -16.85
CA ILE A 157 -19.63 -8.83 -16.97
C ILE A 157 -20.24 -8.63 -18.38
N PRO A 158 -20.19 -9.65 -19.26
CA PRO A 158 -20.77 -9.56 -20.59
C PRO A 158 -22.26 -9.20 -20.53
N ASN A 159 -22.69 -8.24 -21.37
CA ASN A 159 -24.08 -7.77 -21.44
C ASN A 159 -24.65 -7.22 -20.12
N TYR A 160 -23.80 -6.61 -19.27
CA TYR A 160 -24.27 -5.97 -18.04
C TYR A 160 -25.28 -4.83 -18.35
N PRO A 161 -26.47 -4.80 -17.73
CA PRO A 161 -27.49 -3.80 -18.07
C PRO A 161 -27.09 -2.38 -17.66
N ASP A 162 -27.19 -1.42 -18.58
CA ASP A 162 -26.85 -0.01 -18.30
C ASP A 162 -27.67 0.59 -17.15
N ARG A 163 -28.93 0.18 -16.98
CA ARG A 163 -29.80 0.61 -15.87
C ARG A 163 -29.27 0.25 -14.47
N ASN A 164 -28.36 -0.72 -14.39
CA ASN A 164 -27.75 -1.15 -13.14
C ASN A 164 -26.52 -0.31 -12.79
N LEU A 165 -26.07 0.57 -13.71
CA LEU A 165 -24.90 1.41 -13.50
C LEU A 165 -25.25 2.70 -12.76
N PRO A 166 -24.30 3.26 -12.00
CA PRO A 166 -23.01 2.65 -11.63
C PRO A 166 -23.18 1.46 -10.67
N THR A 167 -22.26 0.51 -10.68
CA THR A 167 -22.24 -0.60 -9.71
C THR A 167 -20.91 -0.61 -8.97
N LEU A 168 -20.96 -0.80 -7.65
CA LEU A 168 -19.80 -1.02 -6.80
C LEU A 168 -19.82 -2.44 -6.24
N LEU A 169 -18.72 -3.17 -6.46
CA LEU A 169 -18.47 -4.47 -5.86
C LEU A 169 -17.37 -4.34 -4.83
N VAL A 170 -17.59 -4.90 -3.65
CA VAL A 170 -16.58 -4.95 -2.59
C VAL A 170 -16.09 -6.38 -2.45
N TYR A 171 -14.78 -6.56 -2.61
CA TYR A 171 -14.09 -7.83 -2.47
C TYR A 171 -13.13 -7.81 -1.29
N ASN A 172 -13.03 -8.95 -0.61
CA ASN A 172 -12.00 -9.22 0.38
C ASN A 172 -11.78 -10.74 0.42
N ASN A 173 -10.51 -11.16 0.50
CA ASN A 173 -10.15 -12.59 0.51
C ASN A 173 -10.74 -13.38 -0.67
N GLY A 174 -10.78 -12.77 -1.87
CA GLY A 174 -11.31 -13.39 -3.09
C GLY A 174 -12.83 -13.57 -3.14
N ALA A 175 -13.56 -13.15 -2.10
CA ALA A 175 -15.02 -13.25 -2.04
C ALA A 175 -15.69 -11.88 -2.14
N VAL A 176 -16.86 -11.84 -2.77
CA VAL A 176 -17.73 -10.65 -2.77
C VAL A 176 -18.32 -10.48 -1.38
N LYS A 177 -18.13 -9.31 -0.78
CA LYS A 177 -18.65 -8.91 0.54
C LYS A 177 -19.87 -8.03 0.43
N ALA A 178 -19.88 -7.11 -0.54
CA ALA A 178 -21.01 -6.24 -0.81
C ALA A 178 -21.17 -5.98 -2.32
N ASN A 179 -22.41 -5.72 -2.71
CA ASN A 179 -22.78 -5.38 -4.07
C ASN A 179 -23.82 -4.25 -4.04
N TYR A 180 -23.45 -3.10 -4.55
CA TYR A 180 -24.26 -1.90 -4.58
C TYR A 180 -24.57 -1.54 -6.03
N VAL A 181 -25.83 -1.71 -6.42
CA VAL A 181 -26.27 -1.57 -7.81
C VAL A 181 -27.04 -0.27 -7.98
N GLY A 182 -26.66 0.54 -8.96
CA GLY A 182 -27.33 1.78 -9.31
C GLY A 182 -27.10 2.93 -8.33
N MET A 183 -27.36 4.14 -8.82
CA MET A 183 -27.13 5.39 -8.07
C MET A 183 -28.02 5.54 -6.82
N HIS A 184 -29.20 4.92 -6.79
CA HIS A 184 -30.13 5.01 -5.66
C HIS A 184 -29.52 4.57 -4.32
N THR A 185 -28.50 3.70 -4.37
CA THR A 185 -27.78 3.25 -3.19
C THR A 185 -26.97 4.38 -2.53
N PHE A 186 -26.41 5.31 -3.32
CA PHE A 186 -25.47 6.34 -2.87
C PHE A 186 -26.12 7.68 -2.49
N GLY A 187 -27.46 7.73 -2.52
CA GLY A 187 -28.23 8.94 -2.28
C GLY A 187 -28.15 9.95 -3.42
N ARG A 188 -29.03 10.96 -3.38
CA ARG A 188 -29.28 11.88 -4.50
C ARG A 188 -28.08 12.75 -4.90
N ARG A 189 -27.16 13.02 -3.96
CA ARG A 189 -25.97 13.86 -4.20
C ARG A 189 -24.67 13.08 -4.37
N CYS A 190 -24.68 11.76 -4.13
CA CYS A 190 -23.50 10.88 -4.21
C CYS A 190 -22.23 11.57 -3.68
N THR A 191 -22.25 12.02 -2.43
CA THR A 191 -21.09 12.71 -1.83
C THR A 191 -20.05 11.69 -1.35
N PRO A 192 -18.76 12.05 -1.28
CA PRO A 192 -17.70 11.16 -0.78
C PRO A 192 -18.02 10.60 0.60
N GLU A 193 -18.58 11.41 1.49
CA GLU A 193 -18.96 11.01 2.85
C GLU A 193 -20.14 10.03 2.84
N GLY A 194 -21.13 10.24 1.97
CA GLY A 194 -22.25 9.32 1.81
C GLY A 194 -21.80 7.96 1.28
N VAL A 195 -20.93 7.96 0.27
CA VAL A 195 -20.33 6.74 -0.26
C VAL A 195 -19.49 6.04 0.81
N ALA A 196 -18.71 6.79 1.59
CA ALA A 196 -17.92 6.22 2.69
C ALA A 196 -18.79 5.58 3.77
N LEU A 197 -19.89 6.24 4.16
CA LEU A 197 -20.83 5.68 5.13
C LEU A 197 -21.39 4.33 4.68
N ILE A 198 -21.75 4.20 3.40
CA ILE A 198 -22.26 2.95 2.82
C ILE A 198 -21.19 1.86 2.83
N LEU A 199 -19.96 2.19 2.41
CA LEU A 199 -18.84 1.24 2.41
C LEU A 199 -18.50 0.75 3.84
N CYS A 200 -18.68 1.59 4.86
CA CYS A 200 -18.43 1.21 6.25
C CYS A 200 -19.57 0.43 6.95
N GLN A 201 -20.75 0.30 6.34
CA GLN A 201 -21.90 -0.36 7.00
C GLN A 201 -21.73 -1.87 7.16
N SER A 202 -21.05 -2.53 6.21
CA SER A 202 -20.97 -3.98 6.15
C SER A 202 -19.66 -4.54 6.71
N ASP A 203 -18.55 -3.80 6.60
CA ASP A 203 -17.20 -4.24 6.95
C ASP A 203 -16.24 -3.02 7.04
N PRO A 204 -15.03 -3.13 7.64
CA PRO A 204 -14.03 -2.06 7.64
C PRO A 204 -13.35 -1.93 6.26
N VAL A 205 -14.17 -1.71 5.22
CA VAL A 205 -13.73 -1.59 3.83
C VAL A 205 -12.78 -0.42 3.69
N LEU A 206 -13.05 0.68 4.41
CA LEU A 206 -12.23 1.88 4.46
C LEU A 206 -11.33 1.82 5.69
N ASN A 207 -10.04 1.62 5.45
CA ASN A 207 -9.01 1.67 6.49
C ASN A 207 -8.04 2.83 6.18
N ASP A 208 -7.81 3.70 7.17
CA ASP A 208 -6.84 4.81 7.12
C ASP A 208 -5.41 4.35 7.41
N GLY A 209 -5.29 3.11 7.86
CA GLY A 209 -4.04 2.45 8.16
C GLY A 209 -3.44 2.73 9.51
N GLN A 210 -4.14 3.50 10.34
CA GLN A 210 -3.66 3.91 11.66
C GLN A 210 -4.15 3.00 12.78
N SER A 211 -5.05 2.04 12.51
CA SER A 211 -5.80 1.36 13.57
C SER A 211 -6.03 -0.13 13.27
N ARG A 212 -5.69 -1.00 14.24
CA ARG A 212 -5.58 -2.47 14.08
C ARG A 212 -6.74 -3.31 14.65
N ASP A 213 -7.83 -2.73 15.19
CA ASP A 213 -8.84 -3.49 15.98
C ASP A 213 -10.30 -3.03 15.76
N GLU A 214 -11.31 -3.69 16.37
CA GLU A 214 -12.74 -3.31 16.22
C GLU A 214 -13.06 -1.85 16.57
N GLU A 215 -12.26 -1.22 17.44
CA GLU A 215 -12.31 0.22 17.73
C GLU A 215 -12.04 1.09 16.49
N SER A 216 -11.31 0.56 15.49
CA SER A 216 -11.08 1.17 14.19
C SER A 216 -12.36 1.42 13.40
N ARG A 217 -13.34 0.51 13.45
CA ARG A 217 -14.62 0.71 12.75
C ARG A 217 -15.35 1.93 13.29
N LYS A 218 -15.43 2.02 14.63
CA LYS A 218 -16.07 3.13 15.31
C LYS A 218 -15.29 4.42 15.09
N ALA A 219 -13.95 4.39 15.11
CA ALA A 219 -13.12 5.55 14.83
C ALA A 219 -13.25 6.05 13.39
N VAL A 220 -13.27 5.16 12.39
CA VAL A 220 -13.49 5.52 10.98
C VAL A 220 -14.92 6.06 10.79
N ILE A 221 -15.94 5.37 11.32
CA ILE A 221 -17.34 5.83 11.24
C ILE A 221 -17.53 7.17 11.94
N ASP A 222 -16.95 7.36 13.14
CA ASP A 222 -17.02 8.61 13.89
C ASP A 222 -16.22 9.71 13.18
N GLY A 223 -15.09 9.39 12.54
CA GLY A 223 -14.32 10.31 11.71
C GLY A 223 -15.05 10.72 10.43
N VAL A 224 -15.76 9.79 9.77
CA VAL A 224 -16.64 10.10 8.64
C VAL A 224 -17.83 10.95 9.10
N ARG A 225 -18.47 10.60 10.21
CA ARG A 225 -19.58 11.38 10.81
C ARG A 225 -19.13 12.78 11.23
N LYS A 226 -17.95 12.90 11.84
CA LYS A 226 -17.38 14.19 12.26
C LYS A 226 -17.12 15.08 11.04
N ARG A 227 -16.46 14.55 9.99
CA ARG A 227 -16.22 15.28 8.74
C ARG A 227 -17.53 15.67 8.05
N PHE A 228 -18.53 14.79 8.07
CA PHE A 228 -19.86 15.10 7.55
C PHE A 228 -20.52 16.24 8.31
N ILE A 229 -20.50 16.20 9.65
CA ILE A 229 -21.07 17.27 10.51
C ILE A 229 -20.31 18.58 10.30
N GLU A 230 -18.97 18.55 10.29
CA GLU A 230 -18.13 19.73 10.07
C GLU A 230 -18.45 20.40 8.73
N LYS A 231 -18.56 19.61 7.64
CA LYS A 231 -18.90 20.11 6.31
C LYS A 231 -20.31 20.71 6.23
N VAL A 232 -21.29 20.10 6.89
CA VAL A 232 -22.66 20.64 6.98
C VAL A 232 -22.69 21.94 7.80
N VAL A 233 -21.91 22.02 8.88
CA VAL A 233 -21.80 23.24 9.69
C VAL A 233 -21.14 24.37 8.88
N THR A 234 -20.05 24.10 8.16
CA THR A 234 -19.40 25.11 7.31
C THR A 234 -20.28 25.59 6.17
N GLU A 235 -21.04 24.69 5.51
CA GLU A 235 -22.00 25.09 4.47
C GLU A 235 -23.09 26.02 5.04
N HIS A 236 -23.53 25.79 6.28
CA HIS A 236 -24.54 26.64 6.93
C HIS A 236 -23.98 27.98 7.42
N GLU A 237 -22.73 28.02 7.90
CA GLU A 237 -22.05 29.26 8.30
C GLU A 237 -21.74 30.18 7.10
N GLU A 238 -21.48 29.61 5.92
CA GLU A 238 -21.27 30.36 4.68
C GLU A 238 -22.60 30.95 4.13
N ASP A 239 -23.71 30.22 4.26
CA ASP A 239 -25.04 30.69 3.84
C ASP A 239 -25.55 31.85 4.74
N ASP A 240 -25.30 31.81 6.05
CA ASP A 240 -25.74 32.86 6.99
C ASP A 240 -24.93 34.17 6.84
N ASN A 241 -23.68 34.10 6.39
CA ASN A 241 -22.86 35.30 6.11
C ASN A 241 -23.14 35.94 4.73
N GLY A 242 -23.88 35.26 3.85
CA GLY A 242 -24.25 35.77 2.52
C GLY A 242 -25.54 36.61 2.49
N SER A 243 -26.34 36.62 3.56
CA SER A 243 -27.67 37.25 3.57
C SER A 243 -27.75 38.62 4.26
N SER A 244 -26.62 39.27 4.56
CA SER A 244 -26.59 40.63 5.14
C SER A 244 -25.75 41.58 4.31
N SER A 245 -26.22 41.95 3.12
CA SER A 245 -25.77 43.13 2.38
C SER A 245 -26.88 43.58 1.42
N ASP A 246 -27.86 44.31 1.98
CA ASP A 246 -28.75 45.22 1.25
C ASP A 246 -28.58 46.62 1.87
#